data_AF-A0A7V5L5R2-F1
#
_entry.id   AF-A0A7V5L5R2-F1
#
_cell.length_a   1.000
_cell.length_b   1.000
_cell.length_c   1.000
_cell.angle_alpha   90.00
_cell.angle_beta   90.00
_cell.angle_gamma   90.00
#
_symmetry.space_group_name_H-M   'P 1'
#
loop_
_entity.id
_entity.type
_entity.pdbx_description
1 polymer ?
#
loop_
_entity_poly.entity_id
_entity_poly.type
_entity_poly.pdbx_seq_one_letter_code
_entity_poly.pdbx_strand_id
1 'polypeptide(L)'
;MSKILKLKWRQIFGIILLVAVVTLLYRYRSEIKYSVDLTKQIRPFYLFFILMAQFCTYVADALIIKKLFEIFNKSKQISFGDFFQVALVMKFINNALPSAGVSGSSFLINFFHQKSVKNGQAIVASSIFYLFYILSFFLFLLFSLTYLFLRGGLGTSYLISGIISAVIFVVLLTLLFLILKDG
;
A
#
# COMPACT_ATOMS: atom_id res chain seq x y z
N MET A 1 14.69 -6.56 37.47
CA MET A 1 14.66 -7.96 36.98
C MET A 1 13.77 -8.17 35.74
N SER A 2 13.55 -7.16 34.87
CA SER A 2 12.57 -7.21 33.74
C SER A 2 13.16 -7.09 32.33
N LYS A 3 14.46 -6.79 32.17
CA LYS A 3 15.13 -6.70 30.85
C LYS A 3 15.54 -8.06 30.29
N ILE A 4 15.91 -9.02 31.14
CA ILE A 4 16.41 -10.35 30.73
C ILE A 4 15.27 -11.25 30.21
N LEU A 5 14.08 -11.16 30.81
CA LEU A 5 12.88 -11.89 30.35
C LEU A 5 12.40 -11.41 28.97
N LYS A 6 12.38 -10.10 28.70
CA LYS A 6 11.96 -9.55 27.39
C LYS A 6 12.90 -9.96 26.24
N LEU A 7 14.19 -10.16 26.52
CA LEU A 7 15.15 -10.60 25.51
C LEU A 7 14.90 -12.05 25.06
N LYS A 8 14.61 -12.96 26.01
CA LYS A 8 14.35 -14.39 25.73
C LYS A 8 13.07 -14.61 24.93
N TRP A 9 11.99 -13.88 25.23
CA TRP A 9 10.72 -14.00 24.50
C TRP A 9 10.85 -13.58 23.04
N ARG A 10 11.59 -12.51 22.75
CA ARG A 10 11.87 -12.08 21.37
C ARG A 10 12.71 -13.11 20.60
N GLN A 11 13.67 -13.74 21.27
CA GLN A 11 14.52 -14.79 20.68
C GLN A 11 13.73 -16.08 20.43
N ILE A 12 12.89 -16.51 21.36
CA ILE A 12 12.01 -17.68 21.19
C ILE A 12 11.04 -17.45 20.03
N PHE A 13 10.41 -16.27 19.97
CA PHE A 13 9.53 -15.92 18.86
C PHE A 13 10.28 -15.90 17.52
N GLY A 14 11.50 -15.34 17.50
CA GLY A 14 12.37 -15.34 16.32
C GLY A 14 12.73 -16.76 15.85
N ILE A 15 13.06 -17.67 16.77
CA ILE A 15 13.38 -19.07 16.46
C ILE A 15 12.13 -19.79 15.94
N ILE A 16 10.97 -19.61 16.58
CA ILE A 16 9.70 -20.21 16.13
C ILE A 16 9.35 -19.73 14.72
N LEU A 17 9.48 -18.43 14.47
CA LEU A 17 9.19 -17.82 13.16
C LEU A 17 10.18 -18.33 12.10
N LEU A 18 11.46 -18.47 12.44
CA LEU A 18 12.47 -19.04 11.55
C LEU A 18 12.19 -20.50 11.23
N VAL A 19 11.85 -21.33 12.23
CA VAL A 19 11.45 -22.73 12.02
C VAL A 19 10.18 -22.82 11.17
N ALA A 20 9.20 -21.95 11.40
CA ALA A 20 7.97 -21.89 10.60
C ALA A 20 8.27 -21.54 9.14
N VAL A 21 9.12 -20.53 8.89
CA VAL A 21 9.55 -20.14 7.54
C VAL A 21 10.32 -21.27 6.86
N VAL A 22 11.29 -21.90 7.53
CA VAL A 22 12.04 -23.03 6.97
C VAL A 22 11.14 -24.21 6.66
N THR A 23 10.18 -24.51 7.54
CA THR A 23 9.20 -25.59 7.33
C THR A 23 8.28 -25.29 6.15
N LEU A 24 7.81 -24.05 6.01
CA LEU A 24 7.03 -23.59 4.86
C LEU A 24 7.84 -23.70 3.56
N LEU A 25 9.07 -23.19 3.55
CA LEU A 25 9.97 -23.26 2.39
C LEU A 25 10.25 -24.71 1.97
N TYR A 26 10.44 -25.61 2.93
CA TYR A 26 10.64 -27.03 2.64
C TYR A 26 9.37 -27.70 2.10
N ARG A 27 8.20 -27.41 2.71
CA ARG A 27 6.92 -27.99 2.31
C ARG A 27 6.46 -27.52 0.92
N TYR A 28 6.67 -26.25 0.60
CA TYR A 28 6.28 -25.63 -0.67
C TYR A 28 7.44 -25.55 -1.69
N ARG A 29 8.53 -26.29 -1.47
CA ARG A 29 9.72 -26.27 -2.35
C ARG A 29 9.41 -26.57 -3.81
N SER A 30 8.44 -27.44 -4.08
CA SER A 30 8.02 -27.81 -5.43
C SER A 30 7.31 -26.66 -6.14
N GLU A 31 6.47 -25.92 -5.42
CA GLU A 31 5.80 -24.73 -5.94
C GLU A 31 6.81 -23.61 -6.19
N ILE A 32 7.76 -23.40 -5.28
CA ILE A 32 8.85 -22.42 -5.47
C ILE A 32 9.66 -22.75 -6.72
N LYS A 33 10.03 -24.02 -6.92
CA LYS A 33 10.76 -24.46 -8.12
C LYS A 33 9.96 -24.20 -9.39
N TYR A 34 8.65 -24.50 -9.36
CA TYR A 34 7.74 -24.22 -10.47
C TYR A 34 7.66 -22.72 -10.78
N SER A 35 7.51 -21.85 -9.77
CA SER A 35 7.50 -20.40 -9.97
C SER A 35 8.82 -19.85 -10.53
N VAL A 36 9.96 -20.42 -10.11
CA VAL A 36 11.28 -20.04 -10.62
C VAL A 36 11.43 -20.47 -12.09
N ASP A 37 11.01 -21.69 -12.43
CA ASP A 37 11.07 -22.17 -13.82
C ASP A 37 10.10 -21.41 -14.74
N LEU A 38 8.96 -20.93 -14.21
CA LEU A 38 8.07 -20.01 -14.93
C LEU A 38 8.72 -18.65 -15.16
N THR A 39 9.47 -18.15 -14.16
CA THR A 39 10.17 -16.85 -14.26
C THR A 39 11.23 -16.87 -15.36
N LYS A 40 11.92 -18.00 -15.57
CA LYS A 40 12.90 -18.16 -16.67
C LYS A 40 12.28 -18.07 -18.06
N GLN A 41 10.97 -18.29 -18.19
CA GLN A 41 10.24 -18.21 -19.44
C GLN A 41 9.69 -16.80 -19.71
N ILE A 42 9.83 -15.87 -18.76
CA ILE A 42 9.37 -14.49 -18.91
C ILE A 42 10.26 -13.78 -19.92
N ARG A 43 9.64 -13.24 -20.99
CA ARG A 43 10.37 -12.40 -21.94
C ARG A 43 10.88 -11.15 -21.23
N PRO A 44 12.16 -10.75 -21.41
CA PRO A 44 12.75 -9.57 -20.75
C PRO A 44 11.94 -8.28 -20.95
N PHE A 45 11.26 -8.18 -22.09
CA PHE A 45 10.36 -7.09 -22.42
C PHE A 45 9.22 -6.89 -21.40
N TYR A 46 8.62 -7.98 -20.91
CA TYR A 46 7.56 -7.88 -19.88
C TYR A 46 8.12 -7.44 -18.53
N LEU A 47 9.34 -7.86 -18.18
CA LEU A 47 10.01 -7.38 -16.95
C LEU A 47 10.21 -5.87 -17.00
N PHE A 48 10.60 -5.32 -18.15
CA PHE A 48 10.72 -3.88 -18.32
C PHE A 48 9.37 -3.15 -18.07
N PHE A 49 8.26 -3.66 -18.62
CA PHE A 49 6.94 -3.07 -18.36
C PHE A 49 6.50 -3.16 -16.90
N ILE A 50 6.78 -4.28 -16.23
CA ILE A 50 6.48 -4.45 -14.81
C ILE A 50 7.26 -3.42 -13.98
N LEU A 51 8.56 -3.28 -14.24
CA LEU A 51 9.40 -2.28 -13.57
C LEU A 51 8.94 -0.86 -13.86
N MET A 52 8.57 -0.56 -15.11
CA MET A 52 8.06 0.75 -15.50
C MET A 52 6.72 1.06 -14.83
N ALA A 53 5.80 0.09 -14.78
CA ALA A 53 4.52 0.24 -14.08
C ALA A 53 4.72 0.47 -12.58
N GLN A 54 5.69 -0.23 -11.98
CA GLN A 54 6.06 -0.04 -10.58
C GLN A 54 6.65 1.35 -10.35
N PHE A 55 7.54 1.80 -11.23
CA PHE A 55 8.11 3.15 -11.18
C PHE A 55 7.03 4.23 -11.31
N CYS A 56 6.12 4.10 -12.28
CA CYS A 56 4.98 5.00 -12.45
C CYS A 56 4.10 5.07 -11.20
N THR A 57 3.94 3.95 -10.49
CA THR A 57 3.20 3.92 -9.22
C THR A 57 3.87 4.81 -8.16
N TYR A 58 5.20 4.72 -8.01
CA TYR A 58 5.94 5.57 -7.08
C TYR A 58 5.91 7.04 -7.47
N VAL A 59 5.99 7.34 -8.77
CA VAL A 59 5.84 8.71 -9.27
C VAL A 59 4.45 9.26 -8.97
N ALA A 60 3.39 8.49 -9.21
CA ALA A 60 2.01 8.89 -8.91
C ALA A 60 1.83 9.18 -7.41
N ASP A 61 2.29 8.28 -6.55
CA ASP A 61 2.23 8.48 -5.09
C ASP A 61 2.99 9.76 -4.67
N ALA A 62 4.20 9.98 -5.21
CA ALA A 62 4.99 11.17 -4.92
C ALA A 62 4.26 12.47 -5.36
N LEU A 63 3.58 12.46 -6.51
CA LEU A 63 2.78 13.59 -6.98
C LEU A 63 1.59 13.87 -6.06
N ILE A 64 0.90 12.82 -5.58
CA ILE A 64 -0.21 12.98 -4.63
C ILE A 64 0.31 13.56 -3.32
N ILE A 65 1.40 13.03 -2.77
CA ILE A 65 2.01 13.54 -1.53
C ILE A 65 2.42 15.01 -1.70
N LYS A 66 3.06 15.36 -2.84
CA LYS A 66 3.42 16.74 -3.16
C LYS A 66 2.19 17.65 -3.19
N LYS A 67 1.11 17.22 -3.85
CA LYS A 67 -0.13 18.01 -3.93
C LYS A 67 -0.78 18.20 -2.57
N LEU A 68 -0.80 17.17 -1.74
CA LEU A 68 -1.29 17.27 -0.36
C LEU A 68 -0.42 18.22 0.46
N PHE A 69 0.90 18.18 0.29
CA PHE A 69 1.81 19.12 0.95
C PHE A 69 1.54 20.58 0.52
N GLU A 70 1.35 20.82 -0.78
CA GLU A 70 1.04 22.15 -1.35
C GLU A 70 -0.28 22.74 -0.81
N ILE A 71 -1.25 21.91 -0.43
CA ILE A 71 -2.52 22.36 0.17
C ILE A 71 -2.27 22.97 1.56
N PHE A 72 -1.44 22.34 2.39
CA PHE A 72 -1.23 22.76 3.78
C PHE A 72 -0.04 23.69 3.99
N ASN A 73 0.93 23.70 3.08
CA ASN A 73 2.11 24.55 3.19
C ASN A 73 2.61 25.02 1.81
N LYS A 74 2.09 26.16 1.36
CA LYS A 74 2.45 26.78 0.07
C LYS A 74 3.81 27.50 0.05
N SER A 75 4.39 27.77 1.22
CA SER A 75 5.57 28.64 1.33
C SER A 75 6.88 27.87 1.12
N LYS A 76 6.92 26.58 1.46
CA LYS A 76 8.15 25.77 1.43
C LYS A 76 8.29 25.02 0.11
N GLN A 77 9.30 25.37 -0.68
CA GLN A 77 9.66 24.57 -1.86
C GLN A 77 10.46 23.35 -1.43
N ILE A 78 9.92 22.17 -1.69
CA ILE A 78 10.57 20.89 -1.46
C ILE A 78 10.84 20.24 -2.83
N SER A 79 12.00 19.60 -2.97
CA SER A 79 12.36 18.90 -4.19
C SER A 79 11.38 17.76 -4.48
N PHE A 80 11.13 17.44 -5.76
CA PHE A 80 10.35 16.25 -6.09
C PHE A 80 11.02 14.95 -5.59
N GLY A 81 12.35 14.95 -5.50
CA GLY A 81 13.13 13.82 -4.98
C GLY A 81 12.78 13.45 -3.54
N ASP A 82 12.55 14.44 -2.67
CA ASP A 82 12.13 14.20 -1.28
C ASP A 82 10.77 13.46 -1.25
N PHE A 83 9.81 13.90 -2.07
CA PHE A 83 8.48 13.26 -2.14
C PHE A 83 8.56 11.84 -2.72
N PHE A 84 9.41 11.64 -3.74
CA PHE A 84 9.66 10.33 -4.32
C PHE A 84 10.30 9.36 -3.32
N GLN A 85 11.30 9.83 -2.56
CA GLN A 85 11.91 9.04 -1.50
C GLN A 85 10.89 8.65 -0.43
N VAL A 86 10.01 9.57 -0.03
CA VAL A 86 8.94 9.27 0.92
C VAL A 86 7.99 8.21 0.40
N ALA A 87 7.54 8.32 -0.85
CA ALA A 87 6.67 7.32 -1.48
C ALA A 87 7.32 5.93 -1.50
N LEU A 88 8.60 5.85 -1.84
CA LEU A 88 9.37 4.60 -1.85
C LEU A 88 9.45 4.00 -0.45
N VAL A 89 9.83 4.80 0.56
CA VAL A 89 9.94 4.34 1.96
C VAL A 89 8.58 3.89 2.49
N MET A 90 7.50 4.61 2.19
CA MET A 90 6.15 4.22 2.58
C MET A 90 5.76 2.85 2.00
N LYS A 91 6.00 2.63 0.71
CA LYS A 91 5.69 1.35 0.06
C LYS A 91 6.54 0.22 0.60
N PHE A 92 7.82 0.48 0.85
CA PHE A 92 8.69 -0.49 1.50
C PHE A 92 8.19 -0.85 2.89
N ILE A 93 7.84 0.11 3.73
CA ILE A 93 7.29 -0.14 5.07
C ILE A 93 6.00 -0.96 4.97
N ASN A 94 5.06 -0.56 4.11
CA ASN A 94 3.76 -1.21 4.00
C ASN A 94 3.86 -2.67 3.51
N ASN A 95 4.87 -3.01 2.71
CA ASN A 95 5.01 -4.35 2.12
C ASN A 95 6.05 -5.24 2.82
N ALA A 96 7.13 -4.66 3.34
CA ALA A 96 8.25 -5.41 3.93
C ALA A 96 8.12 -5.58 5.44
N LEU A 97 7.42 -4.65 6.13
CA LEU A 97 7.23 -4.72 7.57
C LEU A 97 5.80 -5.19 7.87
N PRO A 98 5.62 -6.31 8.58
CA PRO A 98 4.34 -6.57 9.23
C PRO A 98 4.08 -5.38 10.17
N SER A 99 2.88 -4.82 10.13
CA SER A 99 2.46 -3.52 10.67
C SER A 99 2.54 -3.36 12.21
N ALA A 100 3.53 -3.98 12.87
CA ALA A 100 3.85 -4.04 14.29
C ALA A 100 4.20 -2.67 14.90
N GLY A 101 3.32 -1.69 14.73
CA GLY A 101 3.44 -0.31 15.20
C GLY A 101 4.06 0.68 14.21
N VAL A 102 4.56 0.22 13.05
CA VAL A 102 5.11 1.08 11.99
C VAL A 102 4.26 0.94 10.74
N SER A 103 3.59 2.02 10.34
CA SER A 103 2.85 2.11 9.08
C SER A 103 3.45 3.18 8.18
N GLY A 104 3.25 3.04 6.86
CA GLY A 104 3.56 4.10 5.92
C GLY A 104 2.83 5.41 6.26
N SER A 105 1.64 5.35 6.86
CA SER A 105 0.90 6.53 7.32
C SER A 105 1.62 7.27 8.45
N SER A 106 2.16 6.57 9.44
CA SER A 106 2.95 7.21 10.51
C SER A 106 4.22 7.85 9.96
N PHE A 107 4.86 7.22 8.97
CA PHE A 107 6.01 7.79 8.28
C PHE A 107 5.64 9.08 7.52
N LEU A 108 4.52 9.06 6.78
CA LEU A 108 4.03 10.23 6.05
C LEU A 108 3.67 11.41 6.97
N ILE A 109 2.99 11.13 8.10
CA ILE A 109 2.67 12.14 9.12
C ILE A 109 3.95 12.77 9.67
N ASN A 110 4.94 11.93 10.00
CA ASN A 110 6.23 12.40 10.50
C ASN A 110 6.99 13.24 9.46
N PHE A 111 6.94 12.84 8.18
CA PHE A 111 7.52 13.64 7.09
C PHE A 111 6.87 15.04 7.01
N PHE A 112 5.53 15.12 7.04
CA PHE A 112 4.83 16.41 7.04
C PHE A 112 5.17 17.24 8.28
N HIS A 113 5.24 16.63 9.47
CA HIS A 113 5.62 17.31 10.70
C HIS A 113 7.06 17.88 10.65
N GLN A 114 8.03 17.10 10.17
CA GLN A 114 9.41 17.57 9.97
C GLN A 114 9.51 18.74 8.98
N LYS A 115 8.54 18.85 8.06
CA LYS A 115 8.46 19.95 7.10
C LYS A 115 7.51 21.07 7.57
N SER A 116 7.23 21.14 8.88
CA SER A 116 6.50 22.22 9.57
C SER A 116 4.99 22.28 9.26
N VAL A 117 4.38 21.16 8.86
CA VAL A 117 2.91 21.04 8.77
C VAL A 117 2.36 20.70 10.16
N LYS A 118 1.24 21.32 10.56
CA LYS A 118 0.63 21.06 11.88
C LYS A 118 0.19 19.59 11.98
N ASN A 119 0.30 18.98 13.16
CA ASN A 119 -0.04 17.56 13.37
C ASN A 119 -1.44 17.19 12.88
N GLY A 120 -2.47 18.01 13.16
CA GLY A 120 -3.82 17.76 12.66
C GLY A 120 -3.91 17.74 11.14
N GLN A 121 -3.24 18.69 10.47
CA GLN A 121 -3.17 18.77 9.01
C GLN A 121 -2.42 17.59 8.40
N ALA A 122 -1.33 17.15 9.04
CA ALA A 122 -0.55 15.99 8.60
C ALA A 122 -1.35 14.69 8.67
N ILE A 123 -2.16 14.52 9.73
CA ILE A 123 -3.09 13.39 9.86
C ILE A 123 -4.15 13.43 8.77
N VAL A 124 -4.80 14.58 8.57
CA VAL A 124 -5.82 14.75 7.51
C VAL A 124 -5.24 14.47 6.13
N ALA A 125 -4.08 15.05 5.80
CA ALA A 125 -3.38 14.81 4.54
C ALA A 125 -3.10 13.31 4.32
N SER A 126 -2.62 12.62 5.36
CA SER A 126 -2.34 11.19 5.28
C SER A 126 -3.63 10.37 5.11
N SER A 127 -4.70 10.71 5.81
CA SER A 127 -6.01 10.06 5.65
C SER A 127 -6.54 10.24 4.23
N ILE A 128 -6.46 11.46 3.67
CA ILE A 128 -6.85 11.74 2.29
C ILE A 128 -6.01 10.90 1.31
N PHE A 129 -4.69 10.84 1.49
CA PHE A 129 -3.81 9.99 0.66
C PHE A 129 -4.29 8.53 0.62
N TYR A 130 -4.56 7.93 1.78
CA TYR A 130 -5.01 6.53 1.85
C TYR A 130 -6.44 6.34 1.35
N LEU A 131 -7.33 7.32 1.55
CA LEU A 131 -8.67 7.29 0.98
C LEU A 131 -8.59 7.25 -0.55
N PHE A 132 -7.83 8.16 -1.17
CA PHE A 132 -7.63 8.14 -2.63
C PHE A 132 -7.03 6.82 -3.11
N TYR A 133 -6.04 6.27 -2.39
CA TYR A 133 -5.46 4.98 -2.73
C TYR A 133 -6.50 3.85 -2.77
N ILE A 134 -7.34 3.76 -1.73
CA ILE A 134 -8.39 2.74 -1.64
C ILE A 134 -9.48 3.02 -2.70
N LEU A 135 -9.85 4.28 -2.92
CA LEU A 135 -10.82 4.70 -3.93
C LEU A 135 -10.38 4.30 -5.34
N SER A 136 -9.10 4.54 -5.68
CA SER A 136 -8.51 4.12 -6.95
C SER A 136 -8.56 2.59 -7.10
N PHE A 137 -8.23 1.84 -6.06
CA PHE A 137 -8.34 0.38 -6.09
C PHE A 137 -9.77 -0.09 -6.40
N PHE A 138 -10.77 0.45 -5.70
CA PHE A 138 -12.17 0.09 -5.95
C PHE A 138 -12.68 0.54 -7.31
N LEU A 139 -12.24 1.69 -7.83
CA LEU A 139 -12.55 2.10 -9.21
C LEU A 139 -12.07 1.07 -10.22
N PHE A 140 -10.80 0.64 -10.11
CA PHE A 140 -10.23 -0.38 -10.98
C PHE A 140 -10.92 -1.73 -10.80
N LEU A 141 -11.23 -2.12 -9.56
CA LEU A 141 -11.92 -3.36 -9.25
C LEU A 141 -13.33 -3.39 -9.88
N LEU A 142 -14.10 -2.32 -9.71
CA LEU A 142 -15.43 -2.17 -10.30
C LEU A 142 -15.39 -2.17 -11.82
N PHE A 143 -14.46 -1.43 -12.41
CA PHE A 143 -14.26 -1.42 -13.85
C PHE A 143 -13.93 -2.83 -14.37
N SER A 144 -13.00 -3.53 -13.72
CA SER A 144 -12.58 -4.88 -14.12
C SER A 144 -13.71 -5.90 -13.98
N LEU A 145 -14.47 -5.87 -12.89
CA LEU A 145 -15.61 -6.78 -12.68
C LEU A 145 -16.74 -6.50 -13.68
N THR A 146 -17.02 -5.23 -13.96
CA THR A 146 -18.01 -4.84 -14.96
C THR A 146 -17.60 -5.33 -16.35
N TYR A 147 -16.32 -5.12 -16.72
CA TYR A 147 -15.78 -5.60 -17.99
C TYR A 147 -15.90 -7.12 -18.14
N LEU A 148 -15.58 -7.86 -17.07
CA LEU A 148 -15.65 -9.32 -17.07
C LEU A 148 -17.10 -9.84 -17.11
N PHE A 149 -18.03 -9.13 -16.45
CA PHE A 149 -19.46 -9.40 -16.51
C PHE A 149 -19.99 -9.27 -17.95
N LEU A 150 -19.62 -8.18 -18.63
CA LEU A 150 -20.02 -7.92 -20.02
C LEU A 150 -19.49 -8.97 -21.01
N ARG A 151 -18.38 -9.64 -20.69
CA ARG A 151 -17.84 -10.73 -21.51
C ARG A 151 -18.41 -12.11 -21.17
N GLY A 152 -19.44 -12.19 -20.30
CA GLY A 152 -20.13 -13.44 -19.96
C GLY A 152 -19.32 -14.38 -19.07
N GLY A 153 -18.24 -13.91 -18.44
CA GLY A 153 -17.28 -14.74 -17.73
C GLY A 153 -17.59 -14.99 -16.25
N LEU A 154 -18.75 -14.58 -15.73
CA LEU A 154 -18.97 -14.50 -14.29
C LEU A 154 -20.12 -15.38 -13.79
N GLY A 155 -19.80 -16.29 -12.87
CA GLY A 155 -20.77 -16.96 -12.00
C GLY A 155 -21.30 -16.03 -10.90
N THR A 156 -22.32 -16.49 -10.19
CA THR A 156 -23.04 -15.74 -9.13
C THR A 156 -22.14 -15.20 -8.01
N SER A 157 -21.05 -15.89 -7.67
CA SER A 157 -20.10 -15.42 -6.65
C SER A 157 -19.43 -14.10 -7.00
N TYR A 158 -19.10 -13.88 -8.28
CA TYR A 158 -18.42 -12.66 -8.73
C TYR A 158 -19.37 -11.45 -8.80
N LEU A 159 -20.66 -11.70 -9.07
CA LEU A 159 -21.70 -10.68 -8.96
C LEU A 159 -21.81 -10.14 -7.53
N ILE A 160 -21.80 -11.05 -6.54
CA ILE A 160 -21.83 -10.68 -5.13
C ILE A 160 -20.58 -9.86 -4.75
N SER A 161 -19.40 -10.28 -5.20
CA SER A 161 -18.16 -9.51 -4.99
C SER A 161 -18.22 -8.12 -5.62
N GLY A 162 -18.84 -7.99 -6.81
CA GLY A 162 -19.06 -6.70 -7.48
C GLY A 162 -19.97 -5.77 -6.68
N ILE A 163 -21.09 -6.29 -6.16
CA ILE A 163 -22.03 -5.53 -5.35
C ILE A 163 -21.36 -5.05 -4.04
N ILE A 164 -20.66 -5.95 -3.33
CA ILE A 164 -19.93 -5.61 -2.10
C ILE A 164 -18.91 -4.50 -2.39
N SER A 165 -18.17 -4.64 -3.49
CA SER A 165 -17.18 -3.64 -3.90
C SER A 165 -17.82 -2.28 -4.21
N ALA A 166 -18.99 -2.27 -4.84
CA ALA A 166 -19.73 -1.04 -5.14
C ALA A 166 -20.24 -0.35 -3.87
N VAL A 167 -20.76 -1.13 -2.92
CA VAL A 167 -21.22 -0.61 -1.62
C VAL A 167 -20.05 0.02 -0.85
N ILE A 168 -18.91 -0.68 -0.76
CA ILE A 168 -17.72 -0.14 -0.07
C ILE A 168 -17.25 1.14 -0.77
N PHE A 169 -17.25 1.17 -2.11
CA PHE A 169 -16.87 2.34 -2.87
C PHE A 169 -17.74 3.57 -2.56
N VAL A 170 -19.07 3.40 -2.49
CA VAL A 170 -20.00 4.48 -2.15
C VAL A 170 -19.76 4.97 -0.72
N VAL A 171 -19.53 4.08 0.24
CA VAL A 171 -19.20 4.45 1.64
C VAL A 171 -17.90 5.25 1.72
N LEU A 172 -16.89 4.88 0.94
CA LEU A 172 -15.63 5.62 0.90
C LEU A 172 -15.80 7.01 0.29
N LEU A 173 -16.62 7.14 -0.75
CA LEU A 173 -16.95 8.44 -1.35
C LEU A 173 -17.69 9.35 -0.37
N THR A 174 -18.64 8.81 0.40
CA THR A 174 -19.36 9.61 1.40
C THR A 174 -18.44 10.05 2.53
N LEU A 175 -17.55 9.17 3.02
CA LEU A 175 -16.54 9.55 4.01
C LEU A 175 -15.59 10.63 3.50
N LEU A 176 -15.12 10.50 2.24
CA LEU A 176 -14.28 11.52 1.62
C LEU A 176 -15.01 12.87 1.53
N PHE A 177 -16.28 12.86 1.11
CA PHE A 177 -17.10 14.08 1.05
C PHE A 177 -17.26 14.76 2.41
N LEU A 178 -17.52 13.98 3.46
CA LEU A 178 -17.63 14.51 4.83
C LEU A 178 -16.30 15.12 5.31
N ILE A 179 -15.18 14.43 5.09
CA ILE A 179 -13.85 14.93 5.48
C ILE A 179 -13.51 16.23 4.75
N LEU A 180 -13.86 16.34 3.46
CA LEU A 180 -13.62 17.55 2.67
C LEU A 180 -14.58 18.70 3.01
N LYS A 181 -15.75 18.39 3.58
CA LYS A 181 -16.72 19.41 4.02
C LYS A 181 -16.30 20.05 5.34
N ASP A 182 -15.73 19.26 6.24
CA ASP A 182 -15.41 19.68 7.62
C ASP A 182 -13.94 20.14 7.80
N GLY A 183 -13.08 20.00 6.78
CA GLY A 183 -11.65 20.35 6.80
C GLY A 183 -11.30 21.61 6.02
#